data_AF-A0A817RXG2-F1
#
_entry.id   AF-A0A817RXG2-F1
#
_cell.length_a   1.000
_cell.length_b   1.000
_cell.length_c   1.000
_cell.angle_alpha   90.00
_cell.angle_beta   90.00
_cell.angle_gamma   90.00
#
_symmetry.space_group_name_H-M   'P 1'
#
loop_
_entity.id
_entity.type
_entity.pdbx_description
1 polymer ?
#
loop_
_entity_poly.entity_id
_entity_poly.type
_entity_poly.pdbx_seq_one_letter_code
_entity_poly.pdbx_strand_id
1 'polypeptide(L)'
;MSVVEILSQGTHYIHQIIPAIKIYYKLNNLLKNMLTTHNNEQDLIVVTAEYNNQKRYFLSLTFDELLKLLHFLEPSHRTLYEVLCQNTPCKLYFDFDIYVEKSFNLSVEESLLILQNLFHYVMMNCTNQHSRNSISFVNHFLVPSASTELKHSYHLIYTNTFIRFESQQTIFQFTMMVLNHCSHFILSHSC
;
A
#
# COMPACT_ATOMS: atom_id res chain seq x y z
N MET A 1 12.63 -8.56 19.90
CA MET A 1 13.58 -9.23 18.97
C MET A 1 13.02 -9.03 17.57
N SER A 2 13.72 -8.34 16.67
CA SER A 2 13.17 -8.00 15.34
C SER A 2 12.97 -9.23 14.44
N VAL A 3 12.19 -9.07 13.35
CA VAL A 3 12.08 -10.09 12.28
C VAL A 3 13.44 -10.48 11.73
N VAL A 4 14.34 -9.51 11.57
CA VAL A 4 15.68 -9.76 11.04
C VAL A 4 16.49 -10.62 12.01
N GLU A 5 16.39 -10.37 13.31
CA GLU A 5 17.02 -11.20 14.35
C GLU A 5 16.43 -12.61 14.36
N ILE A 6 15.11 -12.74 14.27
CA ILE A 6 14.41 -14.03 14.23
C ILE A 6 14.87 -14.86 13.02
N LEU A 7 14.95 -14.24 11.84
CA LEU A 7 15.36 -14.91 10.62
C LEU A 7 16.86 -15.22 10.58
N SER A 8 17.70 -14.34 11.15
CA SER A 8 19.17 -14.49 11.16
C SER A 8 19.67 -15.45 12.23
N GLN A 9 18.98 -15.56 13.37
CA GLN A 9 19.30 -16.54 14.41
C GLN A 9 18.97 -17.97 13.99
N GLY A 10 18.34 -18.16 12.83
CA GLY A 10 18.21 -19.46 12.20
C GLY A 10 17.58 -20.48 13.13
N THR A 11 16.42 -20.17 13.71
CA THR A 11 15.63 -21.24 14.32
C THR A 11 15.43 -22.27 13.21
N HIS A 12 15.97 -23.48 13.40
CA HIS A 12 15.93 -24.55 12.40
C HIS A 12 14.52 -24.74 11.82
N TYR A 13 13.51 -24.42 12.62
CA TYR A 13 12.10 -24.43 12.28
C TYR A 13 11.70 -23.44 11.17
N ILE A 14 12.17 -22.18 11.19
CA ILE A 14 11.74 -21.17 10.20
C ILE A 14 12.36 -21.44 8.83
N HIS A 15 13.63 -21.84 8.76
CA HIS A 15 14.29 -22.22 7.50
C HIS A 15 13.74 -23.53 6.92
N GLN A 16 13.16 -24.41 7.76
CA GLN A 16 12.44 -25.59 7.29
C GLN A 16 11.07 -25.26 6.70
N ILE A 17 10.42 -24.19 7.16
CA ILE A 17 9.05 -23.82 6.76
C ILE A 17 9.04 -22.79 5.62
N ILE A 18 10.05 -21.91 5.57
CA ILE A 18 10.19 -20.86 4.57
C ILE A 18 11.62 -20.85 3.99
N PRO A 19 11.99 -21.88 3.21
CA PRO A 19 13.36 -22.10 2.77
C PRO A 19 13.91 -21.04 1.81
N ALA A 20 13.06 -20.17 1.25
CA ALA A 20 13.45 -19.22 0.20
C ALA A 20 13.53 -17.75 0.65
N ILE A 21 13.28 -17.40 1.92
CA ILE A 21 13.41 -15.99 2.37
C ILE A 21 14.88 -15.57 2.28
N LYS A 22 15.15 -14.68 1.33
CA LYS A 22 16.45 -14.03 1.19
C LYS A 22 16.40 -12.63 1.77
N ILE A 23 17.37 -12.31 2.63
CA ILE A 23 17.52 -11.01 3.27
C ILE A 23 18.59 -10.20 2.54
N TYR A 24 18.27 -8.96 2.21
CA TYR A 24 19.17 -8.04 1.53
C TYR A 24 19.30 -6.72 2.30
N TYR A 25 20.51 -6.18 2.30
CA TYR A 25 20.82 -4.88 2.92
C TYR A 25 20.55 -3.68 1.99
N LYS A 26 20.42 -3.93 0.68
CA LYS A 26 20.19 -2.91 -0.34
C LYS A 26 19.14 -3.39 -1.33
N LEU A 27 18.14 -2.55 -1.62
CA LEU A 27 17.08 -2.85 -2.59
C LEU A 27 17.66 -3.26 -3.96
N ASN A 28 18.68 -2.54 -4.45
CA ASN A 28 19.30 -2.85 -5.73
C ASN A 28 19.90 -4.27 -5.80
N ASN A 29 20.37 -4.82 -4.68
CA ASN A 29 20.88 -6.19 -4.65
C ASN A 29 19.74 -7.20 -4.76
N LEU A 30 18.62 -6.92 -4.08
CA LEU A 30 17.41 -7.73 -4.19
C LEU A 30 16.87 -7.71 -5.61
N LEU A 31 16.70 -6.52 -6.20
CA LEU A 31 16.16 -6.36 -7.55
C LEU A 31 17.05 -7.04 -8.60
N LYS A 32 18.37 -6.91 -8.48
CA LYS A 32 19.31 -7.67 -9.33
C LYS A 32 19.13 -9.18 -9.18
N ASN A 33 19.00 -9.68 -7.95
CA ASN A 33 18.78 -11.10 -7.75
C ASN A 33 17.44 -11.54 -8.36
N MET A 34 16.35 -10.79 -8.17
CA MET A 34 15.05 -11.09 -8.77
C MET A 34 15.15 -11.21 -10.30
N LEU A 35 15.79 -10.24 -10.96
CA LEU A 35 16.03 -10.27 -12.41
C LEU A 35 16.79 -11.52 -12.86
N THR A 36 17.73 -12.03 -12.05
CA THR A 36 18.50 -13.25 -12.37
C THR A 36 17.78 -14.55 -12.03
N THR A 37 16.84 -14.54 -11.07
CA THR A 37 16.09 -15.72 -10.64
C THR A 37 14.74 -15.88 -11.32
N HIS A 38 14.30 -14.90 -12.13
CA HIS A 38 13.03 -14.89 -12.87
C HIS A 38 12.87 -16.00 -13.93
N ASN A 39 13.79 -16.96 -14.02
CA ASN A 39 13.57 -18.22 -14.76
C ASN A 39 12.62 -19.19 -14.02
N ASN A 40 12.22 -18.90 -12.77
CA ASN A 40 11.22 -19.67 -12.03
C ASN A 40 9.93 -18.84 -11.87
N GLU A 41 8.80 -19.40 -12.29
CA GLU A 41 7.45 -18.81 -12.45
C GLU A 41 6.75 -18.35 -11.14
N GLN A 42 7.48 -17.97 -10.09
CA GLN A 42 6.86 -17.55 -8.83
C GLN A 42 6.76 -16.02 -8.73
N ASP A 43 5.54 -15.53 -8.48
CA ASP A 43 5.24 -14.13 -8.18
C ASP A 43 5.84 -13.73 -6.83
N LEU A 44 7.09 -13.28 -6.87
CA LEU A 44 7.82 -12.76 -5.72
C LEU A 44 7.38 -11.33 -5.41
N ILE A 45 7.14 -11.07 -4.12
CA ILE A 45 6.92 -9.74 -3.56
C ILE A 45 8.15 -9.27 -2.78
N VAL A 46 8.26 -7.96 -2.64
CA VAL A 46 9.33 -7.30 -1.90
C VAL A 46 8.75 -6.63 -0.67
N VAL A 47 9.27 -6.99 0.50
CA VAL A 47 8.85 -6.46 1.79
C VAL A 47 10.07 -5.92 2.52
N THR A 48 9.92 -4.82 3.26
CA THR A 48 10.95 -4.36 4.18
C THR A 48 10.61 -4.72 5.60
N ALA A 49 11.60 -5.17 6.35
CA ALA A 49 11.52 -5.40 7.79
C ALA A 49 12.35 -4.35 8.53
N GLU A 50 11.76 -3.77 9.56
CA GLU A 50 12.42 -2.77 10.40
C GLU A 50 13.27 -3.42 11.49
N TYR A 51 14.47 -2.89 11.69
CA TYR A 51 15.42 -3.29 12.72
C TYR A 51 15.80 -2.09 13.58
N ASN A 52 15.64 -2.24 14.90
CA ASN A 52 15.95 -1.22 15.90
C ASN A 52 15.42 0.17 15.56
N ASN A 53 14.19 0.23 15.03
CA ASN A 53 13.45 1.45 14.68
C ASN A 53 14.17 2.40 13.69
N GLN A 54 15.16 1.92 12.92
CA GLN A 54 15.98 2.77 12.05
C GLN A 54 16.45 2.09 10.78
N LYS A 55 16.93 0.85 10.86
CA LYS A 55 17.49 0.14 9.69
C LYS A 55 16.42 -0.73 9.05
N ARG A 56 16.27 -0.63 7.73
CA ARG A 56 15.37 -1.49 6.96
C ARG A 56 16.15 -2.54 6.18
N TYR A 57 15.67 -3.76 6.24
CA TYR A 57 16.18 -4.90 5.50
C TYR A 57 15.13 -5.30 4.47
N PHE A 58 15.57 -5.77 3.31
CA PHE A 58 14.66 -6.15 2.23
C PHE A 58 14.54 -7.67 2.19
N LEU A 59 13.31 -8.16 2.12
CA LEU A 59 12.95 -9.55 2.02
C LEU A 59 12.34 -9.79 0.64
N SER A 60 12.77 -10.87 -0.02
CA SER A 60 12.14 -11.40 -1.22
C SER A 60 11.47 -12.72 -0.86
N LEU A 61 10.17 -12.83 -1.12
CA LEU A 61 9.35 -13.99 -0.78
C LEU A 61 8.07 -13.98 -1.62
N THR A 62 7.35 -15.10 -1.66
CA THR A 62 5.99 -15.17 -2.24
C THR A 62 4.94 -14.66 -1.24
N PHE A 63 3.72 -14.40 -1.72
CA PHE A 63 2.61 -14.00 -0.85
C PHE A 63 2.27 -15.07 0.20
N ASP A 64 2.29 -16.35 -0.17
CA ASP A 64 2.03 -17.46 0.76
C ASP A 64 3.09 -17.55 1.87
N GLU A 65 4.35 -17.32 1.52
CA GLU A 65 5.44 -17.25 2.48
C GLU A 65 5.29 -16.07 3.42
N LEU A 66 4.73 -14.94 2.96
CA LEU A 66 4.46 -13.77 3.80
C LEU A 66 3.38 -14.10 4.83
N LEU A 67 2.30 -14.75 4.39
CA LEU A 67 1.22 -15.16 5.29
C LEU A 67 1.71 -16.14 6.35
N LYS A 68 2.55 -17.12 5.97
CA LYS A 68 3.21 -18.03 6.91
C LYS A 68 4.08 -17.25 7.89
N LEU A 69 4.93 -16.36 7.40
CA LEU A 69 5.80 -15.54 8.25
C LEU A 69 4.99 -14.72 9.26
N LEU A 70 3.93 -14.04 8.81
CA LEU A 70 3.04 -13.26 9.67
C LEU A 70 2.33 -14.13 10.71
N HIS A 71 1.98 -15.36 10.39
CA HIS A 71 1.38 -16.30 11.33
C HIS A 71 2.34 -16.67 12.48
N PHE A 72 3.64 -16.85 12.18
CA PHE A 72 4.65 -17.22 13.18
C PHE A 72 5.16 -16.04 14.02
N LEU A 73 5.11 -14.82 13.48
CA LEU A 73 5.59 -13.64 14.20
C LEU A 73 4.57 -13.20 15.25
N GLU A 74 5.04 -12.89 16.46
CA GLU A 74 4.26 -12.13 17.44
C GLU A 74 3.91 -10.75 16.88
N PRO A 75 2.73 -10.19 17.21
CA PRO A 75 2.29 -8.89 16.68
C PRO A 75 3.31 -7.76 16.82
N SER A 76 4.02 -7.71 17.96
CA SER A 76 5.10 -6.74 18.26
C SER A 76 6.28 -6.80 17.29
N HIS A 77 6.43 -7.89 16.55
CA HIS A 77 7.48 -8.11 15.58
C HIS A 77 6.98 -8.00 14.13
N ARG A 78 5.73 -7.61 13.87
CA ARG A 78 5.17 -7.54 12.51
C ARG A 78 5.39 -6.19 11.80
N THR A 79 6.45 -5.48 12.14
CA THR A 79 6.80 -4.19 11.50
C THR A 79 7.40 -4.44 10.12
N LEU A 80 6.51 -4.74 9.17
CA LEU A 80 6.78 -5.05 7.79
C LEU A 80 6.09 -4.03 6.88
N TYR A 81 6.76 -3.59 5.81
CA TYR A 81 6.19 -2.67 4.83
C TYR A 81 6.33 -3.23 3.42
N GLU A 82 5.26 -3.18 2.64
CA GLU A 82 5.30 -3.45 1.21
C GLU A 82 6.24 -2.46 0.51
N VAL A 83 7.10 -2.98 -0.37
CA VAL A 83 7.92 -2.12 -1.24
C VAL A 83 7.22 -2.02 -2.59
N LEU A 84 6.69 -0.83 -2.86
CA LEU A 84 6.17 -0.52 -4.18
C LEU A 84 7.36 -0.19 -5.10
N CYS A 85 7.66 -1.09 -6.03
CA CYS A 85 8.73 -0.92 -7.00
C CYS A 85 8.43 0.26 -7.94
N GLN A 86 9.48 0.97 -8.36
CA GLN A 86 9.32 2.02 -9.35
C GLN A 86 8.88 1.43 -10.70
N ASN A 87 8.00 2.14 -11.39
CA ASN A 87 7.50 1.77 -12.72
C ASN A 87 6.80 0.41 -12.78
N THR A 88 6.29 -0.09 -11.65
CA THR A 88 5.47 -1.30 -11.64
C THR A 88 3.98 -0.96 -11.53
N PRO A 89 3.11 -1.65 -12.29
CA PRO A 89 1.68 -1.43 -12.19
C PRO A 89 1.16 -1.64 -10.77
N CYS A 90 0.40 -0.68 -10.26
CA CYS A 90 -0.10 -0.68 -8.89
C CYS A 90 -1.58 -0.30 -8.81
N LYS A 91 -2.21 -0.66 -7.69
CA LYS A 91 -3.59 -0.27 -7.38
C LYS A 91 -3.62 1.20 -6.98
N LEU A 92 -4.77 1.86 -7.15
CA LEU A 92 -4.98 3.17 -6.52
C LEU A 92 -4.98 3.00 -5.01
N TYR A 93 -4.10 3.72 -4.32
CA TYR A 93 -4.02 3.73 -2.87
C TYR A 93 -3.78 5.15 -2.37
N PHE A 94 -4.16 5.37 -1.12
CA PHE A 94 -3.93 6.61 -0.43
C PHE A 94 -3.56 6.34 1.03
N ASP A 95 -2.70 7.20 1.55
CA ASP A 95 -2.41 7.31 2.97
C ASP A 95 -2.89 8.70 3.41
N PHE A 96 -3.79 8.73 4.40
CA PHE A 96 -4.42 9.96 4.86
C PHE A 96 -4.25 10.12 6.36
N ASP A 97 -3.86 11.34 6.72
CA ASP A 97 -3.71 11.79 8.10
C ASP A 97 -4.65 12.97 8.36
N ILE A 98 -5.60 12.78 9.26
CA ILE A 98 -6.53 13.82 9.71
C ILE A 98 -6.14 14.21 11.13
N TYR A 99 -5.59 15.41 11.28
CA TYR A 99 -5.19 15.94 12.58
C TYR A 99 -6.40 16.56 13.29
N VAL A 100 -6.68 16.08 14.51
CA VAL A 100 -7.89 16.45 15.29
C VAL A 100 -7.94 17.95 15.56
N GLU A 101 -6.80 18.59 15.85
CA GLU A 101 -6.74 20.03 16.14
C GLU A 101 -6.99 20.92 14.91
N LYS A 102 -6.94 20.35 13.70
CA LYS A 102 -7.07 21.06 12.42
C LYS A 102 -8.32 20.65 11.65
N SER A 103 -9.13 19.73 12.17
CA SER A 103 -10.33 19.28 11.48
C SER A 103 -11.42 20.34 11.54
N PHE A 104 -11.83 20.79 10.37
CA PHE A 104 -12.87 21.80 10.18
C PHE A 104 -14.25 21.22 10.49
N ASN A 105 -14.68 21.14 11.75
CA ASN A 105 -16.05 20.73 12.18
C ASN A 105 -16.64 19.43 11.58
N LEU A 106 -15.90 18.71 10.74
CA LEU A 106 -16.28 17.47 10.09
C LEU A 106 -15.72 16.33 10.90
N SER A 107 -16.54 15.31 11.07
CA SER A 107 -16.09 14.02 11.59
C SER A 107 -15.11 13.37 10.61
N VAL A 108 -14.35 12.41 11.12
CA VAL A 108 -13.42 11.60 10.34
C VAL A 108 -14.17 10.81 9.27
N GLU A 109 -15.32 10.25 9.63
CA GLU A 109 -16.21 9.51 8.73
C GLU A 109 -16.69 10.39 7.57
N GLU A 110 -17.10 11.63 7.84
CA GLU A 110 -17.51 12.58 6.80
C GLU A 110 -16.35 12.94 5.88
N SER A 111 -15.16 13.18 6.44
CA SER A 111 -13.95 13.49 5.66
C SER A 111 -13.57 12.34 4.72
N LEU A 112 -13.63 11.11 5.22
CA LEU A 112 -13.37 9.90 4.43
C LEU A 112 -14.43 9.69 3.35
N LEU A 113 -15.70 9.89 3.67
CA LEU A 113 -16.80 9.76 2.71
C LEU A 113 -16.68 10.78 1.56
N ILE A 114 -16.29 12.03 1.87
CA ILE A 114 -16.04 13.05 0.85
C ILE A 114 -14.91 12.62 -0.08
N LEU A 115 -13.78 12.15 0.46
CA LEU A 115 -12.65 11.67 -0.33
C LEU A 115 -13.05 10.49 -1.22
N GLN A 116 -13.75 9.50 -0.66
CA GLN A 116 -14.24 8.34 -1.41
C GLN A 116 -15.15 8.75 -2.56
N ASN A 117 -16.11 9.65 -2.30
CA ASN A 117 -17.03 10.16 -3.30
C ASN A 117 -16.33 10.98 -4.39
N LEU A 118 -15.31 11.77 -4.02
CA LEU A 118 -14.51 12.56 -4.95
C LEU A 118 -13.79 11.68 -5.96
N PHE A 119 -13.06 10.68 -5.47
CA PHE A 119 -12.33 9.76 -6.32
C PHE A 119 -13.28 8.87 -7.12
N HIS A 120 -14.41 8.44 -6.54
CA HIS A 120 -15.44 7.71 -7.27
C HIS A 120 -15.99 8.53 -8.45
N TYR A 121 -16.35 9.80 -8.21
CA TYR A 121 -16.85 10.71 -9.24
C TYR A 121 -15.84 10.89 -10.37
N VAL A 122 -14.57 11.15 -10.06
CA VAL A 122 -13.56 11.35 -11.11
C VAL A 122 -13.26 10.06 -11.85
N MET A 123 -13.16 8.92 -11.17
CA MET A 123 -12.99 7.62 -11.84
C MET A 123 -14.13 7.34 -12.82
N MET A 124 -15.38 7.64 -12.44
CA MET A 124 -16.54 7.45 -13.31
C MET A 124 -16.60 8.40 -14.51
N ASN A 125 -16.06 9.61 -14.37
CA ASN A 125 -15.98 10.57 -15.46
C ASN A 125 -14.77 10.34 -16.37
N CYS A 126 -13.68 9.77 -15.85
CA CYS A 126 -12.47 9.46 -16.62
C CYS A 126 -12.57 8.12 -17.37
N THR A 127 -13.42 7.19 -16.94
CA THR A 127 -13.70 5.97 -17.71
C THR A 127 -14.76 6.25 -18.79
N ASN A 128 -14.36 6.19 -20.05
CA ASN A 128 -15.26 6.35 -21.21
C ASN A 128 -16.56 5.54 -21.04
N GLN A 129 -17.67 6.09 -21.57
CA GLN A 129 -19.05 5.59 -21.44
C GLN A 129 -19.27 4.08 -21.70
N HIS A 130 -18.34 3.38 -22.36
CA HIS A 130 -18.44 1.96 -22.70
C HIS A 130 -18.01 0.97 -21.61
N SER A 131 -17.35 1.39 -20.52
CA SER A 131 -16.99 0.49 -19.40
C SER A 131 -17.77 0.75 -18.10
N ARG A 132 -18.73 1.69 -18.12
CA ARG A 132 -19.51 2.11 -16.94
C ARG A 132 -20.29 0.99 -16.24
N ASN A 133 -20.53 -0.13 -16.92
CA ASN A 133 -21.37 -1.21 -16.39
C ASN A 133 -20.60 -2.33 -15.66
N SER A 134 -19.27 -2.30 -15.59
CA SER A 134 -18.48 -3.40 -15.00
C SER A 134 -17.58 -2.99 -13.83
N ILE A 135 -17.55 -1.71 -13.47
CA ILE A 135 -16.70 -1.21 -12.38
C ILE A 135 -17.53 -1.13 -11.10
N SER A 136 -17.65 -2.25 -10.39
CA SER A 136 -18.17 -2.24 -9.01
C SER A 136 -17.12 -1.59 -8.11
N PHE A 137 -17.44 -0.43 -7.54
CA PHE A 137 -16.57 0.32 -6.60
C PHE A 137 -16.81 -0.06 -5.13
N VAL A 138 -17.59 -1.12 -4.89
CA VAL A 138 -17.85 -1.70 -3.56
C VAL A 138 -16.57 -2.27 -2.93
N ASN A 139 -15.50 -2.43 -3.71
CA ASN A 139 -14.28 -3.09 -3.28
C ASN A 139 -13.19 -2.05 -2.98
N HIS A 140 -13.25 -1.42 -1.80
CA HIS A 140 -12.14 -0.68 -1.23
C HIS A 140 -11.93 -1.11 0.23
N PHE A 141 -10.68 -1.16 0.67
CA PHE A 141 -10.35 -1.38 2.07
C PHE A 141 -9.97 -0.06 2.70
N LEU A 142 -10.67 0.30 3.76
CA LEU A 142 -10.21 1.29 4.71
C LEU A 142 -9.51 0.55 5.85
N VAL A 143 -8.19 0.67 5.92
CA VAL A 143 -7.37 0.02 6.93
C VAL A 143 -6.87 1.10 7.90
N PRO A 144 -7.27 1.07 9.18
CA PRO A 144 -6.64 1.90 10.18
C PRO A 144 -5.14 1.58 10.24
N SER A 145 -4.28 2.59 10.08
CA SER A 145 -2.82 2.37 10.02
C SER A 145 -2.14 2.67 11.35
N ALA A 146 -2.39 3.85 11.93
CA ALA A 146 -1.75 4.31 13.17
C ALA A 146 -2.47 5.52 13.80
N SER A 147 -3.78 5.42 14.06
CA SER A 147 -4.52 6.50 14.72
C SER A 147 -4.03 6.71 16.17
N THR A 148 -3.88 7.97 16.55
CA THR A 148 -3.55 8.46 17.90
C THR A 148 -4.62 9.44 18.37
N GLU A 149 -4.51 9.90 19.62
CA GLU A 149 -5.39 10.96 20.15
C GLU A 149 -5.30 12.28 19.36
N LEU A 150 -4.20 12.51 18.65
CA LEU A 150 -3.94 13.76 17.91
C LEU A 150 -4.22 13.63 16.40
N LYS A 151 -4.30 12.40 15.89
CA LYS A 151 -4.31 12.13 14.45
C LYS A 151 -5.05 10.85 14.14
N HIS A 152 -6.04 10.90 13.27
CA HIS A 152 -6.59 9.70 12.66
C HIS A 152 -5.82 9.37 11.38
N SER A 153 -5.37 8.11 11.25
CA SER A 153 -4.51 7.66 10.15
C SER A 153 -5.12 6.45 9.47
N TYR A 154 -5.32 6.54 8.16
CA TYR A 154 -5.97 5.51 7.37
C TYR A 154 -5.25 5.25 6.06
N HIS A 155 -5.17 3.98 5.68
CA HIS A 155 -4.86 3.58 4.32
C HIS A 155 -6.15 3.24 3.59
N LEU A 156 -6.37 3.86 2.43
CA LEU A 156 -7.45 3.53 1.51
C LEU A 156 -6.85 2.82 0.30
N ILE A 157 -7.22 1.56 0.08
CA ILE A 157 -6.74 0.77 -1.06
C ILE A 157 -7.94 0.36 -1.92
N TYR A 158 -7.97 0.81 -3.16
CA TYR A 158 -9.00 0.41 -4.12
C TYR A 158 -8.64 -0.95 -4.72
N THR A 159 -9.54 -1.92 -4.60
CA THR A 159 -9.30 -3.30 -5.02
C THR A 159 -10.07 -3.71 -6.26
N ASN A 160 -10.62 -2.75 -7.00
CA ASN A 160 -11.18 -3.04 -8.31
C ASN A 160 -10.10 -3.67 -9.20
N THR A 161 -10.36 -4.90 -9.63
CA THR A 161 -9.39 -5.76 -10.33
C THR A 161 -9.08 -5.31 -11.75
N PHE A 162 -9.91 -4.43 -12.33
CA PHE A 162 -9.82 -4.04 -13.74
C PHE A 162 -9.04 -2.76 -13.99
N ILE A 163 -8.66 -2.03 -12.93
CA ILE A 163 -7.93 -0.76 -13.06
C ILE A 163 -6.61 -0.86 -12.31
N ARG A 164 -5.51 -0.79 -13.06
CA ARG A 164 -4.16 -0.61 -12.51
C ARG A 164 -3.55 0.64 -13.11
N PHE A 165 -2.86 1.40 -12.28
CA PHE A 165 -2.04 2.51 -12.72
C PHE A 165 -0.68 1.97 -13.11
N GLU A 166 -0.08 2.51 -14.16
CA GLU A 166 1.25 2.06 -14.65
C GLU A 166 2.33 2.19 -13.58
N SER A 167 2.22 3.19 -12.71
CA SER A 167 3.17 3.45 -11.64
C SER A 167 2.56 4.31 -10.53
N GLN A 168 3.26 4.41 -9.40
CA GLN A 168 2.95 5.32 -8.31
C GLN A 168 2.96 6.80 -8.76
N GLN A 169 3.84 7.14 -9.70
CA GLN A 169 3.91 8.50 -10.26
C GLN A 169 2.64 8.84 -11.04
N THR A 170 2.09 7.87 -11.77
CA THR A 170 0.82 8.01 -12.49
C THR A 170 -0.34 8.22 -11.51
N ILE A 171 -0.35 7.52 -10.36
CA ILE A 171 -1.33 7.75 -9.29
C ILE A 171 -1.25 9.19 -8.80
N PHE A 172 -0.04 9.68 -8.47
CA PHE A 172 0.15 11.06 -8.01
C PHE A 172 -0.38 12.09 -9.02
N GLN A 173 -0.03 11.94 -10.30
CA GLN A 173 -0.50 12.83 -11.36
C GLN A 173 -2.02 12.81 -11.50
N PHE A 174 -2.63 11.62 -11.46
CA PHE A 174 -4.07 11.45 -11.48
C PHE A 174 -4.74 12.14 -10.29
N THR A 175 -4.21 11.93 -9.07
CA THR A 175 -4.71 12.58 -7.85
C THR A 175 -4.63 14.09 -7.92
N MET A 176 -3.51 14.64 -8.40
CA MET A 176 -3.36 16.10 -8.55
C MET A 176 -4.35 16.66 -9.58
N MET A 177 -4.57 15.96 -10.69
CA MET A 177 -5.57 16.34 -11.69
C MET A 177 -6.98 16.35 -11.08
N VAL A 178 -7.35 15.31 -10.31
CA VAL A 178 -8.62 15.20 -9.58
C VAL A 178 -8.81 16.40 -8.66
N LEU A 179 -7.85 16.63 -7.76
CA LEU A 179 -7.93 17.68 -6.75
C LEU A 179 -8.01 19.08 -7.38
N ASN A 180 -7.27 19.32 -8.47
CA ASN A 180 -7.34 20.58 -9.21
C ASN A 180 -8.70 20.77 -9.87
N HIS A 181 -9.27 19.73 -10.46
CA HIS A 181 -10.62 19.82 -11.05
C HIS A 181 -11.66 20.16 -9.98
N CYS A 182 -11.55 19.55 -8.80
CA CYS A 182 -12.48 19.75 -7.70
C CYS A 182 -12.33 21.11 -7.03
N SER A 183 -11.11 21.65 -6.91
CA SER A 183 -10.91 23.02 -6.40
C SER A 183 -11.56 24.06 -7.32
N HIS A 184 -11.47 23.88 -8.64
CA HIS A 184 -12.18 24.73 -9.60
C HIS A 184 -13.70 24.57 -9.51
N PHE A 185 -14.21 23.35 -9.27
CA PHE A 185 -15.64 23.10 -9.10
C PHE A 185 -16.20 23.77 -7.83
N ILE A 186 -15.50 23.63 -6.70
CA ILE A 186 -15.88 24.25 -5.43
C ILE A 186 -15.85 25.78 -5.57
N LEU A 187 -14.78 26.36 -6.13
CA LEU A 187 -14.67 27.82 -6.29
C LEU A 187 -15.69 28.40 -7.27
N SER A 188 -16.14 27.64 -8.26
CA SER A 188 -17.16 28.10 -9.22
C SER A 188 -18.61 27.98 -8.73
N HIS A 189 -18.86 27.19 -7.69
CA HIS A 189 -20.20 26.95 -7.12
C HIS A 189 -20.34 27.47 -5.68
N SER A 190 -19.37 28.24 -5.18
CA SER A 190 -19.40 28.92 -3.86
C SER A 190 -19.92 30.37 -3.94
N CYS A 191 -20.67 30.72 -4.99
CA CYS A 191 -21.30 32.03 -5.16
C CYS A 191 -22.79 31.97 -4.85
#